data_AF-A0A975Z771-F1
#
_entry.id   AF-A0A975Z771-F1
#
_cell.length_a   1.000
_cell.length_b   1.000
_cell.length_c   1.000
_cell.angle_alpha   90.00
_cell.angle_beta   90.00
_cell.angle_gamma   90.00
#
_symmetry.space_group_name_H-M   'P 1'
#
loop_
_entity.id
_entity.type
_entity.pdbx_description
1 polymer ?
#
loop_
_entity_poly.entity_id
_entity_poly.type
_entity_poly.pdbx_seq_one_letter_code
_entity_poly.pdbx_strand_id
1 'polypeptide(L)' 'LLAFAIARGLGLPSMESAVLVLFFALPTAPTAYVLTRQLGGDGHLMAGIITLQTLLSGATLVGVLLVLQGSP' A
#
# COMPACT_ATOMS: atom_id res chain seq x y z
N LEU A 1 -6.16 -4.88 -1.06
CA LEU A 1 -7.44 -5.60 -1.27
C LEU A 1 -8.56 -4.68 -1.73
N LEU A 2 -8.82 -3.55 -1.06
CA LEU A 2 -9.85 -2.60 -1.47
C LEU A 2 -9.66 -2.10 -2.92
N ALA A 3 -8.42 -1.78 -3.30
CA ALA A 3 -8.02 -1.44 -4.66
C ALA A 3 -8.37 -2.54 -5.70
N PHE A 4 -8.12 -3.81 -5.38
CA PHE A 4 -8.45 -4.94 -6.24
C PHE A 4 -9.97 -5.14 -6.38
N ALA A 5 -10.73 -4.98 -5.29
CA ALA A 5 -12.18 -5.04 -5.32
C ALA A 5 -12.80 -3.94 -6.19
N ILE A 6 -12.27 -2.71 -6.12
CA ILE A 6 -12.68 -1.59 -6.97
C ILE A 6 -12.31 -1.86 -8.43
N ALA A 7 -11.11 -2.35 -8.71
CA ALA A 7 -10.67 -2.68 -10.06
C ALA A 7 -11.58 -3.71 -10.73
N ARG A 8 -11.95 -4.77 -9.99
CA ARG A 8 -12.88 -5.81 -10.44
C ARG A 8 -14.31 -5.27 -10.60
N GLY A 9 -14.77 -4.42 -9.69
CA GLY A 9 -16.11 -3.80 -9.77
C GLY A 9 -16.28 -2.86 -10.95
N LEU A 10 -15.21 -2.18 -11.37
CA LEU A 10 -15.19 -1.27 -12.51
C LEU A 10 -14.86 -1.96 -13.84
N GLY A 11 -14.52 -3.26 -13.83
CA GLY A 11 -14.15 -4.00 -15.04
C GLY A 11 -12.88 -3.47 -15.72
N LEU A 12 -11.94 -2.94 -14.94
CA LEU A 12 -10.72 -2.33 -15.47
C LEU A 12 -9.86 -3.37 -16.20
N PRO A 13 -9.24 -3.01 -17.35
CA PRO A 13 -8.31 -3.91 -18.03
C PRO A 13 -7.10 -4.26 -17.14
N SER A 14 -6.38 -5.32 -17.53
CA SER A 14 -5.35 -5.95 -16.69
C SER A 14 -4.21 -4.99 -16.33
N MET A 15 -3.83 -4.09 -17.25
CA MET A 15 -2.76 -3.12 -17.03
C MET A 15 -3.16 -2.05 -16.02
N GLU A 16 -4.34 -1.42 -16.16
CA GLU A 16 -4.79 -0.39 -15.21
C GLU A 16 -5.05 -0.98 -13.82
N SER A 17 -5.62 -2.20 -13.76
CA SER A 17 -5.81 -2.93 -12.51
C SER A 17 -4.49 -3.19 -11.79
N ALA A 18 -3.46 -3.63 -12.51
CA ALA A 18 -2.14 -3.86 -11.95
C ALA A 18 -1.52 -2.56 -11.41
N VAL A 19 -1.55 -1.47 -12.18
CA VAL A 19 -1.03 -0.16 -11.75
C VAL A 19 -1.75 0.34 -10.49
N LEU A 20 -3.07 0.24 -10.46
CA LEU A 20 -3.89 0.69 -9.32
C LEU A 20 -3.61 -0.14 -8.07
N VAL A 21 -3.53 -1.47 -8.19
CA VAL A 21 -3.22 -2.36 -7.06
C VAL A 21 -1.79 -2.16 -6.56
N LEU A 22 -0.82 -1.99 -7.47
CA LEU A 22 0.57 -1.69 -7.13
C LEU A 22 0.71 -0.38 -6.36
N PHE A 23 0.05 0.68 -6.82
CA PHE A 23 0.07 1.98 -6.13
C PHE A 23 -0.42 1.90 -4.68
N PHE A 24 -1.47 1.11 -4.44
CA PHE A 24 -2.03 0.89 -3.11
C PHE A 24 -1.25 -0.13 -2.25
N ALA A 25 -0.36 -0.91 -2.85
CA ALA A 25 0.51 -1.84 -2.14
C ALA A 25 1.78 -1.16 -1.58
N LEU A 26 2.07 0.08 -2.00
CA LEU A 26 3.21 0.84 -1.50
C LEU A 26 3.04 1.21 -0.03
N PRO A 27 4.14 1.28 0.74
CA PRO A 27 4.09 1.68 2.15
C PRO A 27 3.61 3.13 2.30
N THR A 28 3.01 3.42 3.45
CA THR A 28 2.44 4.73 3.79
C THR A 28 3.48 5.86 3.70
N ALA A 29 3.08 7.01 3.17
CA ALA A 29 3.97 8.14 2.92
C ALA A 29 4.63 8.67 4.22
N PRO A 30 5.95 8.99 4.21
CA PRO A 30 6.64 9.54 5.38
C PRO A 30 6.05 10.86 5.90
N THR A 31 5.33 11.60 5.07
CA THR A 31 4.64 12.84 5.43
C THR A 31 3.59 12.65 6.52
N ALA A 32 3.06 11.44 6.68
CA ALA A 32 2.15 11.10 7.76
C ALA A 32 2.81 11.29 9.15
N TYR A 33 4.10 11.00 9.31
CA TYR A 33 4.84 11.27 10.55
C TYR A 33 4.85 12.77 10.92
N VAL A 34 5.15 13.62 9.93
CA VAL A 34 5.19 15.07 10.12
C VAL A 34 3.80 15.57 10.52
N LEU A 35 2.75 15.11 9.84
CA LEU A 35 1.37 15.48 10.15
C LEU A 35 0.93 14.99 11.53
N THR A 36 1.26 13.77 11.93
CA THR A 36 0.96 13.26 13.27
C THR A 36 1.61 14.13 14.35
N ARG A 37 2.85 14.58 14.15
CA ARG A 37 3.51 15.51 15.09
C ARG A 37 2.86 16.90 15.07
N GLN A 38 2.44 17.40 13.91
CA GLN A 38 1.78 18.70 13.77
C GLN A 38 0.40 18.73 14.44
N LEU A 39 -0.34 17.62 14.41
CA LEU A 39 -1.67 17.49 15.02
C LEU A 39 -1.63 17.10 16.51
N GLY A 40 -0.44 17.08 17.14
CA GLY A 40 -0.28 16.73 18.55
C GLY A 40 -0.43 15.23 18.85
N GLY A 41 -0.35 14.36 17.85
CA GLY A 41 -0.34 12.91 18.01
C GLY A 41 1.04 12.34 18.31
N ASP A 42 1.12 11.01 18.48
CA ASP A 42 2.37 10.33 18.80
C ASP A 42 3.22 10.06 17.54
N GLY A 43 4.19 10.93 17.32
CA GLY A 43 5.16 10.77 16.23
C GLY A 43 6.06 9.54 16.38
N HIS A 44 6.40 9.12 17.60
CA HIS A 44 7.31 7.99 17.81
C HIS A 44 6.63 6.66 17.44
N LEU A 45 5.36 6.51 17.85
CA LEU A 45 4.50 5.40 17.39
C LEU A 45 4.38 5.40 15.87
N MET A 46 4.14 6.55 15.24
CA MET A 46 4.01 6.64 13.79
C MET A 46 5.33 6.30 13.06
N ALA A 47 6.48 6.73 13.58
CA ALA A 47 7.79 6.36 13.05
C ALA A 47 8.06 4.86 13.15
N GLY A 48 7.67 4.23 14.26
CA GLY A 48 7.74 2.78 14.43
C GLY A 48 6.89 2.03 13.41
N ILE A 49 5.66 2.50 13.16
CA ILE A 49 4.76 1.94 12.14
C ILE A 49 5.37 2.07 10.74
N ILE A 50 5.88 3.24 10.37
CA ILE A 50 6.52 3.46 9.05
C ILE A 50 7.73 2.54 8.86
N THR A 51 8.54 2.37 9.90
CA THR A 51 9.73 1.50 9.85
C THR A 51 9.31 0.04 9.64
N LEU A 52 8.33 -0.44 10.40
CA LEU A 52 7.79 -1.78 10.26
C LEU A 52 7.16 -2.00 8.87
N GLN A 53 6.37 -1.03 8.39
CA GLN A 53 5.77 -1.07 7.06
C GLN A 53 6.84 -1.09 5.96
N THR A 54 7.94 -0.36 6.12
CA THR A 54 9.05 -0.36 5.16
C THR A 54 9.72 -1.72 5.07
N LEU A 55 10.05 -2.31 6.23
CA LEU A 55 10.63 -3.66 6.32
C LEU A 55 9.71 -4.72 5.71
N LEU A 56 8.41 -4.64 5.99
CA LEU A 56 7.41 -5.57 5.46
C LEU A 56 7.03 -5.28 3.99
N SER A 57 7.32 -4.09 3.47
CA SER A 57 6.88 -3.69 2.13
C SER A 57 7.49 -4.57 1.04
N GLY A 58 8.76 -4.96 1.17
CA GLY A 58 9.42 -5.83 0.20
C GLY A 58 8.70 -7.17 0.06
N ALA A 59 8.38 -7.81 1.20
CA ALA A 59 7.63 -9.06 1.21
C ALA A 59 6.18 -8.88 0.71
N THR A 60 5.54 -7.76 1.08
CA THR A 60 4.16 -7.46 0.70
C THR A 60 4.03 -7.18 -0.80
N LEU A 61 4.98 -6.44 -1.39
CA LEU A 61 5.05 -6.17 -2.83
C LEU A 61 5.24 -7.46 -3.63
N VAL A 62 6.16 -8.33 -3.21
CA VAL A 62 6.35 -9.64 -3.84
C VAL A 62 5.07 -10.48 -3.75
N GLY A 63 4.41 -10.50 -2.58
CA GLY A 63 3.13 -11.20 -2.41
C GLY A 63 2.02 -10.67 -3.31
N VAL A 64 1.89 -9.35 -3.44
CA VAL A 64 0.89 -8.72 -4.34
C VAL A 64 1.20 -9.04 -5.80
N LEU A 65 2.47 -9.00 -6.22
CA LEU A 65 2.87 -9.33 -7.58
C LEU A 65 2.58 -10.80 -7.93
N LEU A 66 2.83 -11.73 -7.00
CA LEU A 66 2.48 -13.14 -7.17
C LEU A 66 0.97 -13.36 -7.33
N VAL A 67 0.15 -12.65 -6.55
CA VAL A 67 -1.32 -12.72 -6.68
C VAL A 67 -1.79 -12.16 -8.03
N LEU A 68 -1.19 -11.08 -8.52
CA LEU A 68 -1.52 -10.50 -9.83
C LEU A 68 -1.05 -11.36 -11.01
N GLN A 69 0.06 -12.10 -10.88
CA GLN A 69 0.51 -13.06 -11.90
C GLN A 69 -0.30 -14.36 -11.90
N GLY A 70 -0.93 -14.71 -10.78
CA GLY A 70 -1.79 -15.88 -10.64
C GLY A 70 -3.26 -15.67 -11.04
N SER A 71 -3.69 -14.43 -11.31
CA SER A 71 -5.03 -14.15 -11.83
C SER A 71 -5.13 -14.47 -13.33
N PRO A 72 -6.03 -15.37 -13.76
CA PRO A 72 -6.26 -15.71 -15.17
C PRO A 72 -6.86 -14.55 -15.97
#